data_AF-X1MLR1-F1
#
_entry.id   AF-X1MLR1-F1
#
_cell.length_a   1.000
_cell.length_b   1.000
_cell.length_c   1.000
_cell.angle_alpha   90.00
_cell.angle_beta   90.00
_cell.angle_gamma   90.00
#
_symmetry.space_group_name_H-M   'P 1'
#
loop_
_entity.id
_entity.type
_entity.pdbx_description
1 polymer ?
#
loop_
_entity_poly.entity_id
_entity_poly.type
_entity_poly.pdbx_seq_one_letter_code
_entity_poly.pdbx_strand_id
1 'polypeptide(L)'
;MVDEINNLESKFERFSNEELKNKTEEFKQRFKKGETLDDILPEAFALVRESAKRTLHQRHFDVQLIGGIVLHQGKIAEMVTGEGKTLAATLPVYLNALERKGVHIVTVNDYLARRDTVWSEILFISE
;
A
#
# COMPACT_ATOMS: atom_id res chain seq x y z
N MET A 1 -12.94 -7.56 4.50
CA MET A 1 -11.69 -6.97 3.95
C MET A 1 -11.61 -5.45 4.08
N VAL A 2 -12.38 -4.63 3.34
CA VAL A 2 -12.31 -3.16 3.49
C VAL A 2 -12.65 -2.71 4.92
N ASP A 3 -13.69 -3.30 5.51
CA ASP A 3 -14.07 -3.01 6.90
C ASP A 3 -12.97 -3.38 7.90
N GLU A 4 -12.22 -4.46 7.65
CA GLU A 4 -11.09 -4.86 8.49
C GLU A 4 -9.96 -3.82 8.43
N ILE A 5 -9.64 -3.32 7.24
CA ILE A 5 -8.67 -2.23 7.05
C ILE A 5 -9.15 -0.96 7.75
N ASN A 6 -10.43 -0.60 7.60
CA ASN A 6 -11.02 0.57 8.24
C ASN A 6 -10.97 0.47 9.78
N ASN A 7 -11.28 -0.70 10.34
CA ASN A 7 -11.25 -0.93 11.79
C ASN A 7 -9.83 -0.80 12.38
N LEU A 8 -8.79 -1.05 11.59
CA LEU A 8 -7.39 -0.90 11.98
C LEU A 8 -6.91 0.56 11.97
N GLU A 9 -7.61 1.49 11.31
CA GLU A 9 -7.15 2.88 11.16
C GLU A 9 -6.83 3.54 12.51
N SER A 10 -7.74 3.42 13.49
CA SER A 10 -7.55 4.01 14.83
C SER A 10 -6.33 3.46 15.58
N LYS A 11 -5.90 2.23 15.28
CA LYS A 11 -4.69 1.61 15.84
C LYS A 11 -3.44 2.21 15.19
N PHE A 12 -3.40 2.26 13.85
CA PHE A 12 -2.24 2.78 13.11
C PHE A 12 -2.05 4.29 13.26
N GLU A 13 -3.13 5.06 13.40
CA GLU A 13 -3.07 6.51 13.66
C GLU A 13 -2.30 6.83 14.96
N ARG A 14 -2.34 5.95 15.95
CA ARG A 14 -1.64 6.11 17.23
C ARG A 14 -0.16 5.74 17.18
N PHE A 15 0.29 5.07 16.12
CA PHE A 15 1.70 4.70 16.01
C PHE A 15 2.55 5.92 15.73
N SER A 16 3.72 5.97 16.35
CA SER A 16 4.81 6.85 15.96
C SER A 16 5.33 6.50 14.56
N ASN A 17 6.10 7.40 13.96
CA ASN A 17 6.73 7.11 12.68
C ASN A 17 7.66 5.89 12.79
N GLU A 18 8.39 5.75 13.91
CA GLU A 18 9.28 4.61 14.15
C GLU A 18 8.52 3.28 14.23
N GLU A 19 7.38 3.26 14.94
CA GLU A 19 6.52 2.07 15.00
C GLU A 19 5.98 1.68 13.62
N LEU A 20 5.60 2.64 12.79
CA LEU A 20 5.21 2.38 11.40
C LEU A 20 6.35 1.75 10.59
N LYS A 21 7.60 2.22 10.76
CA LYS A 21 8.76 1.60 10.07
C LYS A 21 8.99 0.17 10.54
N ASN A 22 8.92 -0.05 11.85
CA ASN A 22 9.17 -1.36 12.46
C ASN A 22 8.13 -2.41 12.04
N LYS A 23 6.90 -1.99 11.72
CA LYS A 23 5.87 -2.90 11.20
C LYS A 23 6.25 -3.56 9.88
N THR A 24 6.97 -2.88 9.00
CA THR A 24 7.46 -3.50 7.76
C THR A 24 8.34 -4.71 8.05
N GLU A 25 9.25 -4.60 9.03
CA GLU A 25 10.11 -5.73 9.41
C GLU A 25 9.29 -6.85 10.06
N GLU A 26 8.30 -6.51 10.90
CA GLU A 26 7.36 -7.50 11.46
C GLU A 26 6.63 -8.29 10.36
N PHE A 27 6.10 -7.61 9.33
CA PHE A 27 5.43 -8.26 8.21
C PHE A 27 6.37 -9.16 7.41
N LYS A 28 7.60 -8.69 7.12
CA LYS A 28 8.64 -9.50 6.47
C LYS A 28 8.94 -10.77 7.27
N GLN A 29 8.99 -10.68 8.60
CA GLN A 29 9.23 -11.83 9.47
C GLN A 29 8.03 -12.78 9.55
N ARG A 30 6.80 -12.26 9.59
CA ARG A 30 5.57 -13.07 9.55
C ARG A 30 5.44 -13.85 8.25
N PHE A 31 5.71 -13.20 7.12
CA PHE A 31 5.75 -13.85 5.82
C PHE A 31 6.78 -15.00 5.77
N LYS A 32 8.00 -14.76 6.29
CA LYS A 32 9.03 -15.83 6.40
C LYS A 32 8.62 -17.00 7.29
N LYS A 33 7.74 -16.77 8.28
CA LYS A 33 7.21 -17.80 9.17
C LYS A 33 6.03 -18.58 8.56
N GLY A 34 5.61 -18.25 7.35
CA GLY A 34 4.60 -18.99 6.59
C GLY A 34 3.22 -18.34 6.52
N GLU A 35 3.04 -17.13 7.07
CA GLU A 35 1.83 -16.34 6.78
C GLU A 35 1.80 -15.94 5.31
N THR A 36 0.60 -15.94 4.71
CA THR A 36 0.41 -15.53 3.33
C THR A 36 0.32 -14.00 3.22
N LEU A 37 0.46 -13.47 2.00
CA LEU A 37 0.22 -12.04 1.76
C LEU A 37 -1.24 -11.66 2.05
N ASP A 38 -2.19 -12.54 1.79
CA ASP A 38 -3.61 -12.31 2.10
C ASP A 38 -3.85 -12.15 3.61
N ASP A 39 -3.13 -12.92 4.44
CA ASP A 39 -3.19 -12.80 5.91
C ASP A 39 -2.63 -11.45 6.40
N ILE A 40 -1.61 -10.94 5.72
CA ILE A 40 -0.93 -9.67 6.05
C ILE A 40 -1.66 -8.46 5.46
N LEU A 41 -2.45 -8.65 4.41
CA LEU A 41 -3.07 -7.60 3.60
C LEU A 41 -3.80 -6.53 4.43
N PRO A 42 -4.67 -6.86 5.40
CA PRO A 42 -5.42 -5.82 6.13
C PRO A 42 -4.50 -4.84 6.87
N GLU A 43 -3.48 -5.37 7.54
CA GLU A 43 -2.53 -4.55 8.32
C GLU A 43 -1.55 -3.80 7.41
N ALA A 44 -1.10 -4.42 6.33
CA ALA A 44 -0.26 -3.75 5.34
C ALA A 44 -0.99 -2.58 4.66
N PHE A 45 -2.26 -2.76 4.28
CA PHE A 45 -3.05 -1.70 3.65
C PHE A 45 -3.37 -0.57 4.64
N ALA A 46 -3.65 -0.90 5.90
CA ALA A 46 -3.84 0.11 6.95
C ALA A 46 -2.56 0.92 7.20
N LEU A 47 -1.39 0.26 7.21
CA LEU A 47 -0.10 0.92 7.32
C LEU A 47 0.18 1.87 6.15
N VAL A 48 0.00 1.42 4.91
CA VAL A 48 0.20 2.25 3.71
C VAL A 48 -0.75 3.45 3.69
N ARG A 49 -2.01 3.26 4.11
CA ARG A 49 -2.98 4.36 4.24
C ARG A 49 -2.50 5.40 5.25
N GLU A 50 -2.06 4.98 6.43
CA GLU A 50 -1.57 5.90 7.46
C GLU A 50 -0.30 6.63 7.00
N SER A 51 0.63 5.93 6.34
CA SER A 51 1.81 6.54 5.73
C SER A 51 1.42 7.60 4.69
N ALA A 52 0.49 7.30 3.77
CA ALA A 52 0.00 8.26 2.79
C ALA A 52 -0.66 9.49 3.43
N LYS A 53 -1.45 9.29 4.48
CA LYS A 53 -2.10 10.36 5.25
C LYS A 53 -1.06 11.31 5.86
N ARG A 54 0.06 10.77 6.38
CA ARG A 54 1.13 11.56 6.99
C ARG A 54 2.02 12.27 5.98
N THR A 55 2.39 11.59 4.90
CA THR A 55 3.44 12.08 3.99
C THR A 55 2.89 12.82 2.77
N LEU A 56 1.74 12.37 2.25
CA LEU A 56 1.10 12.95 1.07
C LEU A 56 -0.13 13.79 1.43
N HIS A 57 -0.54 13.78 2.70
CA HIS A 57 -1.80 14.37 3.16
C HIS A 57 -3.03 13.81 2.43
N GLN A 58 -2.94 12.55 2.02
CA GLN A 58 -4.00 11.85 1.30
C GLN A 58 -4.33 10.53 1.99
N ARG A 59 -5.55 10.41 2.51
CA ARG A 59 -6.09 9.16 3.04
C ARG A 59 -6.76 8.39 1.90
N HIS A 60 -6.39 7.13 1.70
CA HIS A 60 -7.06 6.28 0.71
C HIS A 60 -8.57 6.19 0.98
N PHE A 61 -9.38 6.43 -0.05
CA PHE A 61 -10.81 6.14 -0.04
C PHE A 61 -11.08 4.63 -0.12
N ASP A 62 -12.27 4.20 0.29
CA ASP A 62 -12.62 2.78 0.32
C ASP A 62 -12.62 2.16 -1.09
N VAL A 63 -13.02 2.93 -2.11
CA VAL A 63 -12.92 2.50 -3.52
C VAL A 63 -11.46 2.26 -3.97
N GLN A 64 -10.51 3.01 -3.41
CA GLN A 64 -9.08 2.80 -3.68
C GLN A 64 -8.54 1.57 -2.96
N LEU A 65 -9.03 1.27 -1.75
CA LEU A 65 -8.73 0.00 -1.09
C LEU A 65 -9.23 -1.19 -1.90
N ILE A 66 -10.47 -1.12 -2.40
CA ILE A 66 -11.06 -2.14 -3.27
C ILE A 66 -10.19 -2.32 -4.52
N GLY A 67 -9.82 -1.22 -5.19
CA GLY A 67 -8.92 -1.26 -6.34
C GLY A 67 -7.59 -1.94 -6.03
N GLY A 68 -6.96 -1.61 -4.90
CA GLY A 68 -5.72 -2.24 -4.44
C GLY A 68 -5.87 -3.74 -4.19
N ILE A 69 -6.97 -4.19 -3.58
CA ILE A 69 -7.27 -5.61 -3.33
C ILE A 69 -7.43 -6.35 -4.66
N VAL A 70 -8.18 -5.78 -5.61
CA VAL A 70 -8.41 -6.37 -6.93
C VAL A 70 -7.08 -6.53 -7.69
N LEU A 71 -6.20 -5.51 -7.62
CA LEU A 71 -4.86 -5.58 -8.21
C LEU A 71 -3.98 -6.65 -7.55
N HIS A 72 -4.00 -6.76 -6.22
CA HIS A 72 -3.28 -7.83 -5.51
C HIS A 72 -3.74 -9.23 -5.95
N GLN A 73 -5.04 -9.41 -6.19
CA GLN A 73 -5.61 -10.67 -6.70
C GLN A 73 -5.26 -10.97 -8.17
N GLY A 74 -4.40 -10.19 -8.82
CA GLY A 74 -4.01 -10.38 -10.22
C GLY A 74 -5.12 -10.08 -11.23
N LYS A 75 -6.09 -9.23 -10.85
CA LYS A 75 -7.22 -8.82 -11.70
C LYS A 75 -7.08 -7.38 -12.18
N ILE A 76 -7.91 -6.99 -13.14
CA ILE A 76 -8.00 -5.62 -13.65
C ILE A 76 -8.96 -4.83 -12.76
N ALA A 77 -8.45 -3.80 -12.10
CA ALA A 77 -9.27 -2.83 -11.37
C ALA A 77 -9.69 -1.69 -12.31
N GLU A 78 -10.92 -1.73 -12.82
CA GLU A 78 -11.51 -0.61 -13.55
C GLU A 78 -11.93 0.48 -12.57
N MET A 79 -11.20 1.59 -12.59
CA MET A 79 -11.51 2.80 -11.85
C MET A 79 -11.67 3.93 -12.86
N VAL A 80 -12.61 4.86 -12.66
CA VAL A 80 -12.76 5.98 -13.60
C VAL A 80 -11.60 6.98 -13.45
N THR A 81 -11.43 7.84 -14.45
CA THR A 81 -10.40 8.90 -14.39
C THR A 81 -10.71 9.85 -13.23
N GLY A 82 -9.71 10.13 -12.39
CA GLY A 82 -9.87 10.96 -11.20
C GLY A 82 -10.01 10.19 -9.88
N GLU A 83 -10.25 8.88 -9.91
CA GLU A 83 -10.39 8.03 -8.70
C GLU A 83 -9.07 7.79 -7.94
N GLY A 84 -7.96 8.37 -8.39
CA GLY A 84 -6.66 8.22 -7.73
C GLY A 84 -6.02 6.83 -7.89
N LYS A 85 -5.99 6.30 -9.12
CA LYS A 85 -5.36 5.00 -9.44
C LYS A 85 -3.90 4.90 -8.99
N THR A 86 -3.16 6.01 -9.10
CA THR A 86 -1.76 6.08 -8.66
C THR A 86 -1.64 5.81 -7.16
N LEU A 87 -2.49 6.44 -6.35
CA LEU A 87 -2.51 6.22 -4.89
C LEU A 87 -3.02 4.81 -4.55
N ALA A 88 -4.05 4.31 -5.25
CA ALA A 88 -4.56 2.95 -5.04
C ALA A 88 -3.50 1.87 -5.32
N ALA A 89 -2.64 2.07 -6.32
CA ALA A 89 -1.59 1.14 -6.69
C ALA A 89 -0.48 1.00 -5.63
N THR A 90 -0.30 1.98 -4.73
CA THR A 90 0.74 1.89 -3.68
C THR A 90 0.46 0.77 -2.68
N LEU A 91 -0.82 0.43 -2.45
CA LEU A 91 -1.27 -0.61 -1.53
C LEU A 91 -0.77 -2.02 -1.94
N PRO A 92 -1.11 -2.55 -3.12
CA PRO A 92 -0.62 -3.86 -3.56
C PRO A 92 0.87 -3.83 -3.88
N VAL A 93 1.44 -2.70 -4.30
CA VAL A 93 2.89 -2.61 -4.55
C VAL A 93 3.66 -2.86 -3.28
N TYR A 94 3.29 -2.21 -2.18
CA TYR A 94 3.90 -2.44 -0.87
C TYR A 94 3.77 -3.90 -0.43
N LEU A 95 2.53 -4.42 -0.42
CA LEU A 95 2.24 -5.77 0.06
C LEU A 95 3.05 -6.83 -0.70
N ASN A 96 3.04 -6.79 -2.04
CA ASN A 96 3.76 -7.77 -2.85
C ASN A 96 5.29 -7.58 -2.79
N ALA A 97 5.78 -6.37 -2.48
CA ALA A 97 7.22 -6.14 -2.29
C ALA A 97 7.78 -6.83 -1.05
N LEU A 98 6.94 -7.20 -0.07
CA LEU A 98 7.35 -7.96 1.12
C LEU A 98 7.98 -9.31 0.78
N GLU A 99 7.63 -9.91 -0.36
CA GLU A 99 8.25 -11.17 -0.83
C GLU A 99 9.71 -11.01 -1.29
N ARG A 100 10.19 -9.77 -1.46
CA ARG A 100 11.54 -9.44 -1.99
C ARG A 100 11.85 -10.00 -3.38
N LYS A 101 10.82 -10.26 -4.19
CA LYS A 101 10.96 -10.64 -5.61
C LYS A 101 10.95 -9.45 -6.57
N GLY A 102 10.71 -8.24 -6.05
CA GLY A 102 10.51 -7.03 -6.83
C GLY A 102 9.07 -6.89 -7.33
N VAL A 103 8.65 -5.63 -7.54
CA VAL A 103 7.34 -5.27 -8.11
C VAL A 103 7.58 -4.23 -9.18
N HIS A 104 7.03 -4.43 -10.38
CA HIS A 104 7.17 -3.49 -11.49
C HIS A 104 5.87 -2.72 -11.71
N ILE A 105 5.93 -1.39 -11.63
CA ILE A 105 4.84 -0.49 -12.03
C ILE A 105 5.13 -0.05 -13.47
N VAL A 106 4.21 -0.35 -14.39
CA VAL A 106 4.36 -0.02 -15.81
C VAL A 106 3.35 1.06 -16.19
N THR A 107 3.82 2.07 -16.93
CA THR A 107 2.99 3.16 -17.45
C THR A 107 3.39 3.50 -18.88
N VAL A 108 2.61 4.34 -19.55
CA VAL A 108 2.68 4.53 -21.01
C VAL A 108 3.81 5.45 -21.48
N ASN A 109 4.47 6.18 -20.58
CA ASN A 109 5.61 7.04 -20.94
C ASN A 109 6.52 7.37 -19.74
N ASP A 110 7.74 7.82 -20.06
CA ASP A 110 8.79 8.16 -19.09
C ASP A 110 8.40 9.30 -18.14
N TYR A 111 7.60 10.25 -18.59
CA TYR A 111 7.15 11.36 -17.76
C TYR A 111 6.28 10.85 -16.60
N LEU A 112 5.28 10.01 -16.90
CA LEU A 112 4.42 9.40 -15.90
C LEU A 112 5.21 8.48 -14.98
N ALA A 113 6.18 7.72 -15.52
CA ALA A 113 7.02 6.85 -14.71
C ALA A 113 7.82 7.65 -13.68
N ARG A 114 8.52 8.71 -14.11
CA ARG A 114 9.30 9.58 -13.20
C ARG A 114 8.41 10.27 -12.17
N ARG A 115 7.27 10.81 -12.60
CA ARG A 115 6.32 11.48 -11.71
C ARG A 115 5.82 10.53 -10.63
N ASP A 116 5.37 9.34 -11.02
CA ASP A 116 4.76 8.38 -10.10
C ASP A 116 5.81 7.76 -9.16
N THR A 117 7.06 7.59 -9.62
CA THR A 117 8.19 7.21 -8.76
C THR A 117 8.44 8.26 -7.67
N VAL A 118 8.66 9.53 -8.03
CA VAL A 118 8.93 10.60 -7.04
C VAL A 118 7.77 10.75 -6.06
N TRP A 119 6.54 10.60 -6.53
CA TRP A 119 5.36 10.72 -5.68
C TRP A 119 5.21 9.54 -4.72
N SER A 120 5.51 8.32 -5.16
CA SER A 120 5.45 7.11 -4.33
C SER A 120 6.65 6.96 -3.40
N GLU A 121 7.80 7.51 -3.78
CA GLU A 121 9.02 7.53 -2.96
C GLU A 121 8.76 8.13 -1.57
N ILE A 122 7.98 9.21 -1.47
CA ILE A 122 7.66 9.85 -0.19
C ILE A 122 6.88 8.89 0.75
N LEU A 123 6.19 7.90 0.20
CA LEU A 123 5.44 6.89 0.95
C LEU A 123 6.33 5.72 1.39
N PHE A 124 7.30 5.32 0.55
CA PHE A 124 8.17 4.16 0.76
C PHE A 124 9.54 4.48 1.38
N ILE A 125 9.96 5.75 1.40
CA ILE A 125 11.23 6.17 2.02
C ILE A 125 11.07 6.17 3.55
N SER A 126 11.19 4.96 4.05
CA SER A 126 11.23 4.53 5.44
C SER A 126 11.75 3.09 5.56
N GLU A 127 11.94 2.39 4.42
CA GLU A 127 12.61 1.10 4.31
C GLU A 127 14.13 1.21 4.10
#